data_AF-A0A842NSF8-F1
#
_entry.id   AF-A0A842NSF8-F1
#
_cell.length_a   1.000
_cell.length_b   1.000
_cell.length_c   1.000
_cell.angle_alpha   90.00
_cell.angle_beta   90.00
_cell.angle_gamma   90.00
#
_symmetry.space_group_name_H-M   'P 1'
#
loop_
_entity.id
_entity.type
_entity.pdbx_description
1 polymer ?
#
loop_
_entity_poly.entity_id
_entity_poly.type
_entity_poly.pdbx_seq_one_letter_code
_entity_poly.pdbx_strand_id
1 'polypeptide(L)'
;SINVEQEDMSVNNLFGDVVFVDGDEILTYNAHTIYNDGVWTPDIEIDPTRGYKIWLSQAKTISFEGELVDVNTPITLIGTGDASITWIGYLPQEPRSVSDVMQGVISYGQPSKVVHPDSGLFSQYGPAGWFGTLTEMQPGEMYKITTALPGTLIYGE
;
A
#
# COMPACT_ATOMS: atom_id res chain seq x y z
N SER A 1 1.43 2.09 5.11
CA SER A 1 0.48 0.96 4.94
C SER A 1 -0.17 0.72 6.28
N ILE A 2 -1.36 0.14 6.30
CA ILE A 2 -1.93 -0.44 7.52
C ILE A 2 -1.98 -1.94 7.24
N ASN A 3 -1.24 -2.74 8.00
CA ASN A 3 -1.19 -4.21 7.85
C ASN A 3 -2.01 -4.93 8.93
N VAL A 4 -2.94 -4.20 9.53
CA VAL A 4 -3.92 -4.66 10.51
C VAL A 4 -5.32 -4.19 10.07
N GLU A 5 -6.35 -4.87 10.55
CA GLU A 5 -7.76 -4.54 10.30
C GLU A 5 -8.58 -4.54 11.59
N GLN A 6 -9.68 -3.78 11.56
CA GLN A 6 -10.68 -3.69 12.62
C GLN A 6 -12.08 -3.87 12.01
N GLU A 7 -13.11 -4.02 12.84
CA GLU A 7 -14.50 -4.09 12.38
C GLU A 7 -14.93 -2.84 11.59
N ASP A 8 -14.39 -1.68 11.96
CA ASP A 8 -14.65 -0.39 11.33
C ASP A 8 -13.33 0.19 10.80
N MET A 9 -13.17 0.19 9.48
CA MET A 9 -11.99 0.70 8.79
C MET A 9 -12.21 2.12 8.23
N SER A 10 -13.25 2.81 8.67
CA SER A 10 -13.50 4.19 8.30
C SER A 10 -12.37 5.10 8.81
N VAL A 11 -12.07 6.16 8.06
CA VAL A 11 -11.04 7.11 8.46
C VAL A 11 -11.40 7.76 9.79
N ASN A 12 -12.66 8.13 10.02
CA ASN A 12 -13.04 8.73 11.32
C ASN A 12 -12.85 7.77 12.49
N ASN A 13 -13.03 6.45 12.31
CA ASN A 13 -12.72 5.48 13.35
C ASN A 13 -11.20 5.34 13.55
N LEU A 14 -10.47 5.04 12.48
CA LEU A 14 -9.03 4.76 12.55
C LEU A 14 -8.20 5.95 13.05
N PHE A 15 -8.66 7.18 12.77
CA PHE A 15 -7.95 8.41 13.10
C PHE A 15 -8.56 9.16 14.28
N GLY A 16 -9.55 8.59 14.97
CA GLY A 16 -10.36 9.27 16.00
C GLY A 16 -9.56 9.87 17.16
N ASP A 17 -8.42 9.26 17.51
CA ASP A 17 -7.56 9.73 18.61
C ASP A 17 -6.46 10.71 18.16
N VAL A 18 -6.39 11.02 16.87
CA VAL A 18 -5.35 11.87 16.29
C VAL A 18 -5.94 13.26 15.98
N VAL A 19 -5.24 14.31 16.43
CA VAL A 19 -5.67 15.69 16.17
C VAL A 19 -5.21 16.14 14.78
N PHE A 20 -6.14 16.32 13.85
CA PHE A 20 -5.90 16.90 12.51
C PHE A 20 -6.16 18.39 12.47
N VAL A 21 -5.71 19.03 11.38
CA VAL A 21 -5.91 20.45 11.10
C VAL A 21 -6.83 20.56 9.89
N ASP A 22 -7.69 21.57 9.88
CA ASP A 22 -8.56 21.87 8.74
C ASP A 22 -7.74 21.97 7.45
N GLY A 23 -8.19 21.24 6.43
CA GLY A 23 -7.51 21.13 5.13
C GLY A 23 -6.45 20.03 5.04
N ASP A 24 -6.26 19.19 6.07
CA ASP A 24 -5.55 17.92 5.91
C ASP A 24 -6.37 16.99 4.96
N GLU A 25 -5.71 16.26 4.06
CA GLU A 25 -6.37 15.52 2.97
C GLU A 25 -5.84 14.08 2.80
N ILE A 26 -6.72 13.16 2.41
CA ILE A 26 -6.34 11.80 1.99
C ILE A 26 -6.92 11.56 0.60
N LEU A 27 -6.06 11.14 -0.34
CA LEU A 27 -6.48 10.63 -1.64
C LEU A 27 -6.25 9.12 -1.71
N THR A 28 -7.25 8.43 -2.24
CA THR A 28 -7.21 7.02 -2.63
C THR A 28 -7.27 6.91 -4.16
N TYR A 29 -7.36 5.69 -4.70
CA TYR A 29 -7.51 5.51 -6.15
C TYR A 29 -8.87 6.02 -6.68
N ASN A 30 -9.91 6.04 -5.84
CA ASN A 30 -11.30 6.33 -6.24
C ASN A 30 -12.04 7.30 -5.31
N ALA A 31 -11.40 7.78 -4.24
CA ALA A 31 -12.00 8.65 -3.25
C ALA A 31 -11.02 9.72 -2.79
N HIS A 32 -11.58 10.78 -2.24
CA HIS A 32 -10.88 11.90 -1.62
C HIS A 32 -11.67 12.28 -0.37
N THR A 33 -10.97 12.48 0.74
CA THR A 33 -11.55 12.99 1.98
C THR A 33 -10.71 14.13 2.51
N ILE A 34 -11.37 15.11 3.11
CA ILE A 34 -10.76 16.30 3.69
C ILE A 34 -11.22 16.40 5.14
N TYR A 35 -10.29 16.69 6.04
CA TYR A 35 -10.59 17.00 7.42
C TYR A 35 -11.00 18.47 7.56
N ASN A 36 -12.21 18.73 8.04
CA ASN A 36 -12.66 20.07 8.41
C ASN A 36 -13.62 19.96 9.59
N ASP A 37 -13.64 20.98 10.46
CA ASP A 37 -14.60 21.08 11.56
C ASP A 37 -14.57 19.85 12.49
N GLY A 38 -13.40 19.22 12.63
CA GLY A 38 -13.21 18.06 13.51
C GLY A 38 -13.56 16.69 12.90
N VAL A 39 -13.83 16.60 11.60
CA VAL A 39 -14.29 15.35 10.97
C VAL A 39 -13.76 15.19 9.53
N TRP A 40 -13.48 13.95 9.13
CA TRP A 40 -13.17 13.59 7.75
C TRP A 40 -14.45 13.46 6.93
N THR A 41 -14.55 14.20 5.82
CA THR A 41 -15.72 14.18 4.94
C THR A 41 -15.32 14.12 3.45
N PRO A 42 -15.89 13.21 2.65
CA PRO A 42 -16.71 12.06 3.07
C PRO A 42 -15.90 11.13 3.99
N ASP A 43 -16.59 10.39 4.84
CA ASP A 43 -15.93 9.28 5.53
C ASP A 43 -15.65 8.16 4.53
N ILE A 44 -14.42 7.69 4.49
CA ILE A 44 -13.98 6.69 3.52
C ILE A 44 -13.39 5.50 4.25
N GLU A 45 -13.52 4.32 3.64
CA GLU A 45 -12.91 3.09 4.16
C GLU A 45 -11.44 2.98 3.75
N ILE A 46 -10.60 2.60 4.70
CA ILE A 46 -9.20 2.24 4.47
C ILE A 46 -9.09 0.73 4.27
N ASP A 47 -8.75 0.34 3.05
CA ASP A 47 -8.39 -1.01 2.64
C ASP A 47 -6.86 -1.25 2.80
N PRO A 48 -6.43 -2.16 3.68
CA PRO A 48 -5.02 -2.55 3.89
C PRO A 48 -4.26 -2.96 2.62
N THR A 49 -4.96 -3.44 1.59
CA THR A 49 -4.35 -3.90 0.34
C THR A 49 -3.97 -2.75 -0.61
N ARG A 50 -4.47 -1.54 -0.35
CA ARG A 50 -4.27 -0.37 -1.22
C ARG A 50 -3.28 0.63 -0.64
N GLY A 51 -2.67 1.41 -1.52
CA GLY A 51 -1.89 2.57 -1.13
C GLY A 51 -2.73 3.84 -1.03
N TYR A 52 -2.33 4.72 -0.11
CA TYR A 52 -2.96 6.02 0.16
C TYR A 52 -1.93 7.13 0.03
N LYS A 53 -2.39 8.33 -0.30
CA LYS A 53 -1.57 9.53 -0.15
C LYS A 53 -2.26 10.47 0.82
N ILE A 54 -1.54 10.85 1.86
CA ILE A 54 -2.00 11.80 2.87
C ILE A 54 -1.18 13.08 2.78
N TRP A 55 -1.85 14.23 2.84
CA TRP A 55 -1.24 15.54 2.96
C TRP A 55 -1.60 16.11 4.31
N LEU A 56 -0.57 16.31 5.13
CA LEU A 56 -0.71 16.86 6.46
C LEU A 56 -0.01 18.20 6.53
N SER A 57 -0.70 19.19 7.08
CA SER A 57 -0.15 20.49 7.45
C SER A 57 0.89 20.40 8.57
N GLN A 58 0.82 19.35 9.40
CA GLN A 58 1.73 19.08 10.50
C GLN A 58 2.07 17.59 10.56
N ALA A 59 3.31 17.26 10.93
CA ALA A 59 3.71 15.88 11.14
C ALA A 59 2.88 15.25 12.28
N LYS A 60 2.46 14.00 12.09
CA LYS A 60 1.65 13.24 13.04
C LYS A 60 2.25 11.85 13.23
N THR A 61 2.08 11.33 14.43
CA THR A 61 2.27 9.89 14.70
C THR A 61 0.88 9.29 14.76
N ILE A 62 0.65 8.25 13.95
CA ILE A 62 -0.59 7.50 13.93
C ILE A 62 -0.24 6.06 14.30
N SER A 63 -0.93 5.51 15.28
CA SER A 63 -0.80 4.12 15.71
C SER A 63 -2.06 3.39 15.31
N PHE A 64 -1.91 2.20 14.75
CA PHE A 64 -3.02 1.31 14.42
C PHE A 64 -2.88 0.04 15.25
N GLU A 65 -3.95 -0.33 15.92
CA GLU A 65 -4.10 -1.62 16.60
C GLU A 65 -5.24 -2.37 15.92
N GLY A 66 -5.13 -3.70 15.80
CA GLY A 66 -6.12 -4.50 15.10
C GLY A 66 -5.68 -5.95 14.94
N GLU A 67 -6.51 -6.72 14.25
CA GLU A 67 -6.16 -8.09 13.84
C GLU A 67 -5.21 -8.05 12.64
N LEU A 68 -4.29 -9.01 12.55
CA LEU A 68 -3.38 -9.08 11.40
C LEU A 68 -4.18 -9.40 10.14
N VAL A 69 -3.96 -8.62 9.08
CA VAL A 69 -4.58 -8.92 7.77
C VAL A 69 -3.99 -10.21 7.23
N ASP A 70 -4.86 -11.11 6.74
CA ASP A 70 -4.42 -12.38 6.15
C ASP A 70 -3.48 -12.12 4.96
N VAL A 71 -2.26 -12.67 5.01
CA VAL A 71 -1.25 -12.58 3.95
C VAL A 71 -1.69 -13.28 2.65
N ASN A 72 -2.75 -14.09 2.72
CA ASN A 72 -3.39 -14.70 1.56
C ASN A 72 -4.44 -13.79 0.90
N THR A 73 -4.72 -12.62 1.45
CA THR A 73 -5.64 -11.63 0.87
C THR A 73 -5.17 -11.23 -0.54
N PRO A 74 -5.96 -11.51 -1.59
CA PRO A 74 -5.54 -11.23 -2.96
C PRO A 74 -5.50 -9.73 -3.27
N ILE A 75 -4.39 -9.26 -3.82
CA ILE A 75 -4.24 -7.88 -4.29
C ILE A 75 -4.26 -7.87 -5.82
N THR A 76 -5.20 -7.13 -6.41
CA THR A 76 -5.30 -6.97 -7.86
C THR A 76 -4.25 -5.98 -8.35
N LEU A 77 -3.38 -6.43 -9.25
CA LEU A 77 -2.42 -5.60 -9.97
C LEU A 77 -3.01 -5.20 -11.32
N ILE A 78 -2.97 -3.91 -11.65
CA ILE A 78 -3.47 -3.40 -12.93
C ILE A 78 -2.43 -3.53 -14.04
N GLY A 79 -2.88 -3.78 -15.27
CA GLY A 79 -2.04 -3.82 -16.48
C GLY A 79 -2.84 -3.50 -17.74
N THR A 80 -2.26 -2.70 -18.64
CA THR A 80 -2.92 -2.22 -19.87
C THR A 80 -2.16 -2.57 -21.16
N GLY A 81 -1.15 -3.46 -21.08
CA GLY A 81 -0.21 -3.78 -22.17
C GLY A 81 1.09 -2.99 -22.10
N ASP A 82 1.11 -1.89 -21.34
CA ASP A 82 2.26 -1.03 -21.06
C ASP A 82 2.53 -0.95 -19.55
N ALA A 83 3.49 -0.13 -19.12
CA ALA A 83 3.83 0.08 -17.71
C ALA A 83 2.66 0.69 -16.90
N SER A 84 1.93 -0.16 -16.18
CA SER A 84 0.84 0.21 -15.29
C SER A 84 1.29 0.13 -13.84
N ILE A 85 0.88 1.10 -13.00
CA ILE A 85 1.33 1.20 -11.61
C ILE A 85 0.18 0.92 -10.64
N THR A 86 0.36 -0.07 -9.78
CA THR A 86 -0.52 -0.35 -8.64
C THR A 86 0.18 0.09 -7.36
N TRP A 87 -0.52 0.82 -6.48
CA TRP A 87 -0.02 1.14 -5.14
C TRP A 87 -0.64 0.16 -4.15
N ILE A 88 0.22 -0.54 -3.40
CA ILE A 88 -0.20 -1.59 -2.49
C ILE A 88 0.35 -1.36 -1.08
N GLY A 89 -0.37 -1.86 -0.09
CA GLY A 89 0.14 -2.05 1.26
C GLY A 89 0.88 -3.39 1.40
N TYR A 90 1.99 -3.39 2.13
CA TYR A 90 2.66 -4.63 2.53
C TYR A 90 1.99 -5.23 3.76
N LEU A 91 1.43 -6.44 3.60
CA LEU A 91 0.66 -7.14 4.64
C LEU A 91 1.51 -7.99 5.61
N PRO A 92 2.61 -8.64 5.19
CA PRO A 92 3.40 -9.46 6.11
C PRO A 92 3.97 -8.65 7.28
N GLN A 93 4.12 -9.33 8.42
CA GLN A 93 4.61 -8.75 9.67
C GLN A 93 6.14 -8.79 9.81
N GLU A 94 6.81 -9.46 8.86
CA GLU A 94 8.26 -9.57 8.82
C GLU A 94 8.79 -9.09 7.47
N PRO A 95 10.03 -8.58 7.43
CA PRO A 95 10.68 -8.24 6.16
C PRO A 95 10.83 -9.47 5.26
N ARG A 96 10.57 -9.29 3.96
CA ARG A 96 10.80 -10.34 2.95
C ARG A 96 11.53 -9.76 1.74
N SER A 97 12.35 -10.59 1.09
CA SER A 97 13.05 -10.15 -0.11
C SER A 97 12.05 -9.82 -1.24
N VAL A 98 12.36 -8.82 -2.06
CA VAL A 98 11.52 -8.49 -3.23
C VAL A 98 11.36 -9.70 -4.15
N SER A 99 12.42 -10.51 -4.31
CA SER A 99 12.36 -11.74 -5.11
C SER A 99 11.37 -12.75 -4.56
N ASP A 100 11.25 -12.92 -3.24
CA ASP A 100 10.35 -13.90 -2.64
C ASP A 100 8.90 -13.43 -2.70
N VAL A 101 8.65 -12.15 -2.42
CA VAL A 101 7.30 -11.58 -2.49
C VAL A 101 6.77 -11.64 -3.92
N MET A 102 7.61 -11.30 -4.90
CA MET A 102 7.18 -11.26 -6.30
C MET A 102 7.07 -12.65 -6.95
N GLN A 103 7.62 -13.71 -6.35
CA GLN A 103 7.34 -15.09 -6.76
C GLN A 103 5.87 -15.48 -6.57
N GLY A 104 5.20 -14.90 -5.57
CA GLY A 104 3.77 -15.13 -5.27
C GLY A 104 2.80 -14.48 -6.26
N VAL A 105 3.29 -13.73 -7.26
CA VAL A 105 2.44 -13.15 -8.31
C VAL A 105 2.04 -14.26 -9.29
N ILE A 106 0.75 -14.62 -9.29
CA ILE A 106 0.20 -15.64 -10.19
C ILE A 106 0.34 -15.11 -11.63
N SER A 107 1.12 -15.83 -12.44
CA SER A 107 1.64 -15.42 -13.74
C SER A 107 0.57 -14.97 -14.75
N TYR A 108 0.38 -13.66 -14.85
CA TYR A 108 -0.25 -12.99 -16.00
C TYR A 108 0.45 -11.70 -16.45
N GLY A 109 1.59 -11.33 -15.85
CA GLY A 109 2.41 -10.18 -16.24
C GLY A 109 3.50 -9.99 -15.20
N GLN A 110 4.73 -10.41 -15.49
CA GLN A 110 5.83 -10.31 -14.50
C GLN A 110 5.94 -8.86 -14.02
N PRO A 111 5.88 -8.60 -12.70
CA PRO A 111 6.14 -7.26 -12.19
C PRO A 111 7.53 -6.86 -12.64
N SER A 112 7.62 -5.73 -13.33
CA SER A 112 8.87 -5.26 -13.92
C SER A 112 9.63 -4.36 -12.97
N LYS A 113 8.94 -3.73 -11.99
CA LYS A 113 9.55 -2.82 -11.04
C LYS A 113 8.75 -2.72 -9.74
N VAL A 114 9.45 -2.66 -8.62
CA VAL A 114 8.92 -2.31 -7.29
C VAL A 114 9.63 -1.04 -6.83
N VAL A 115 8.89 -0.07 -6.29
CA VAL A 115 9.46 1.20 -5.80
C VAL A 115 8.88 1.52 -4.42
N HIS A 116 9.76 1.85 -3.49
CA HIS A 116 9.38 2.48 -2.22
C HIS A 116 9.12 3.97 -2.47
N PRO A 117 7.88 4.46 -2.28
CA PRO A 117 7.45 5.78 -2.75
C PRO A 117 8.23 6.93 -2.11
N ASP A 118 8.59 6.81 -0.83
CA ASP A 118 9.15 7.92 -0.06
C ASP A 118 10.68 8.00 -0.14
N SER A 119 11.36 6.86 -0.17
CA SER A 119 12.82 6.79 -0.26
C SER A 119 13.35 6.72 -1.70
N GLY A 120 12.47 6.40 -2.67
CA GLY A 120 12.86 6.19 -4.06
C GLY A 120 13.67 4.91 -4.31
N LEU A 121 13.87 4.07 -3.28
CA LEU A 121 14.49 2.76 -3.44
C LEU A 121 13.68 1.92 -4.43
N PHE A 122 14.36 1.16 -5.29
CA PHE A 122 13.69 0.37 -6.32
C PHE A 122 14.32 -1.00 -6.50
N SER A 123 13.51 -1.93 -7.00
CA SER A 123 13.95 -3.21 -7.55
C SER A 123 13.35 -3.35 -8.93
N GLN A 124 14.13 -3.76 -9.91
CA GLN A 124 13.71 -3.94 -11.29
C GLN A 124 14.01 -5.36 -11.73
N TYR A 125 13.06 -5.99 -12.42
CA TYR A 125 13.24 -7.33 -12.97
C TYR A 125 13.95 -7.24 -14.32
N GLY A 126 15.06 -7.98 -14.45
CA GLY A 126 15.86 -8.07 -15.67
C GLY A 126 16.25 -9.50 -16.02
N PRO A 127 17.11 -9.70 -17.04
CA PRO A 127 17.47 -11.03 -17.52
C PRO A 127 18.13 -11.95 -16.47
N ALA A 128 18.79 -11.38 -15.45
CA ALA A 128 19.44 -12.10 -14.38
C ALA A 128 18.62 -12.16 -13.08
N GLY A 129 17.35 -11.74 -13.12
CA GLY A 129 16.48 -11.61 -11.95
C GLY A 129 16.36 -10.15 -11.47
N TRP A 130 16.00 -9.99 -10.19
CA TRP A 130 15.80 -8.69 -9.56
C TRP A 130 17.13 -7.99 -9.28
N PHE A 131 17.20 -6.70 -9.59
CA PHE A 131 18.34 -5.83 -9.28
C PHE A 131 17.86 -4.44 -8.84
N GLY A 132 18.64 -3.76 -8.00
CA GLY A 132 18.31 -2.42 -7.53
C GLY A 132 18.73 -2.19 -6.08
N THR A 133 18.24 -1.11 -5.49
CA THR A 133 18.55 -0.71 -4.11
C THR A 133 17.51 -1.15 -3.10
N LEU A 134 16.30 -1.52 -3.55
CA LEU A 134 15.27 -2.13 -2.72
C LEU A 134 15.45 -3.65 -2.75
N THR A 135 16.06 -4.21 -1.72
CA THR A 135 16.27 -5.66 -1.59
C THR A 135 15.16 -6.35 -0.81
N GLU A 136 14.53 -5.64 0.13
CA GLU A 136 13.49 -6.17 1.02
C GLU A 136 12.27 -5.23 1.08
N MET A 137 11.10 -5.82 1.30
CA MET A 137 9.86 -5.13 1.62
C MET A 137 9.63 -5.23 3.12
N GLN A 138 9.16 -4.15 3.75
CA GLN A 138 9.13 -3.96 5.19
C GLN A 138 7.68 -3.83 5.71
N PRO A 139 7.36 -4.39 6.89
CA PRO A 139 6.09 -4.18 7.58
C PRO A 139 5.74 -2.69 7.73
N GLY A 140 4.47 -2.34 7.58
CA GLY A 140 3.99 -0.96 7.68
C GLY A 140 4.27 -0.09 6.45
N GLU A 141 5.06 -0.55 5.48
CA GLU A 141 5.40 0.24 4.28
C GLU A 141 4.48 -0.01 3.09
N MET A 142 4.44 0.96 2.17
CA MET A 142 3.73 0.86 0.88
C MET A 142 4.70 0.74 -0.28
N TYR A 143 4.23 0.15 -1.37
CA TYR A 143 5.03 -0.04 -2.58
C TYR A 143 4.24 0.26 -3.84
N LYS A 144 4.95 0.79 -4.84
CA LYS A 144 4.45 0.88 -6.21
C LYS A 144 4.95 -0.32 -6.99
N ILE A 145 4.04 -1.11 -7.54
CA ILE A 145 4.36 -2.22 -8.42
C ILE A 145 4.00 -1.83 -9.85
N THR A 146 4.98 -1.95 -10.74
CA THR A 146 4.78 -1.80 -12.18
C THR A 146 4.58 -3.17 -12.82
N THR A 147 3.48 -3.33 -13.57
CA THR A 147 3.23 -4.52 -14.39
C THR A 147 2.80 -4.12 -15.80
N ALA A 148 3.00 -5.02 -16.77
CA ALA A 148 2.52 -4.82 -18.14
C ALA A 148 1.10 -5.34 -18.35
N LEU A 149 0.70 -6.37 -17.60
CA LEU A 149 -0.54 -7.10 -17.76
C LEU A 149 -1.16 -7.30 -16.36
N PRO A 150 -2.50 -7.37 -16.27
CA PRO A 150 -3.15 -7.51 -14.98
C PRO A 150 -2.75 -8.82 -14.30
N GLY A 151 -2.74 -8.83 -12.97
CA GLY A 151 -2.36 -10.00 -12.21
C GLY A 151 -2.89 -9.95 -10.78
N THR A 152 -2.54 -10.98 -10.01
CA THR A 152 -2.90 -11.06 -8.60
C THR A 152 -1.65 -11.35 -7.80
N LEU A 153 -1.38 -10.49 -6.82
CA LEU A 153 -0.37 -10.70 -5.80
C LEU A 153 -1.02 -11.37 -4.60
N ILE A 154 -0.42 -12.46 -4.15
CA ILE A 154 -0.68 -13.09 -2.87
C ILE A 154 0.68 -13.16 -2.17
N TYR A 155 0.79 -12.61 -0.96
CA TYR A 155 2.06 -12.66 -0.22
C TYR A 155 2.38 -14.09 0.22
N GLY A 156 1.35 -14.81 0.65
CA GLY A 156 1.48 -16.15 1.21
C GLY A 156 2.21 -16.16 2.55
N GLU A 157 2.23 -17.32 3.20
CA GLU A 157 3.04 -17.59 4.38
C GLU A 157 4.55 -17.60 4.07
#